data_AF-A0A097IC98-F1
#
_entry.id   AF-A0A097IC98-F1
#
_cell.length_a   1.000
_cell.length_b   1.000
_cell.length_c   1.000
_cell.angle_alpha   90.00
_cell.angle_beta   90.00
_cell.angle_gamma   90.00
#
_symmetry.space_group_name_H-M   'P 1'
#
loop_
_entity.id
_entity.type
_entity.pdbx_description
1 polymer ?
#
loop_
_entity_poly.entity_id
_entity_poly.type
_entity_poly.pdbx_seq_one_letter_code
_entity_poly.pdbx_strand_id
1 'polypeptide(L)'
;MTSHAAIVSRELGVPAVVGAEDATQKLRDGETVTLDGDKGTVEKGAKVPETSDEGDDDGPVEAHSAVKPMTGTEVKVNVSIPEAAERAAATGADGVGLLRIEHMILSTDKTPSRYVEDHGERAYVDEIVEGVRSVAEAFYPRPVRVRTLDAPSDEFRQLQGGEDEPSEHN
;
A
#
# COMPACT_ATOMS: atom_id res chain seq x y z
N MET A 1 2.86 -10.15 -12.03
CA MET A 1 2.78 -9.94 -10.57
C MET A 1 1.96 -8.69 -10.30
N THR A 2 0.64 -8.86 -10.20
CA THR A 2 -0.32 -7.75 -10.00
C THR A 2 -1.40 -8.17 -9.01
N SER A 3 -0.99 -8.83 -7.91
CA SER A 3 -1.88 -9.11 -6.80
C SER A 3 -1.96 -7.89 -5.90
N HIS A 4 -3.14 -7.59 -5.37
CA HIS A 4 -3.37 -6.53 -4.38
C HIS A 4 -2.35 -6.65 -3.22
N ALA A 5 -2.21 -7.84 -2.64
CA ALA A 5 -1.28 -8.10 -1.54
C ALA A 5 0.18 -7.79 -1.89
N ALA A 6 0.61 -8.10 -3.12
CA ALA A 6 1.99 -7.82 -3.56
C ALA A 6 2.24 -6.31 -3.74
N ILE A 7 1.23 -5.54 -4.16
CA ILE A 7 1.36 -4.09 -4.33
C ILE A 7 1.41 -3.41 -2.96
N VAL A 8 0.47 -3.73 -2.07
CA VAL A 8 0.42 -3.16 -0.72
C VAL A 8 1.70 -3.46 0.07
N SER A 9 2.18 -4.71 0.00
CA SER A 9 3.42 -5.09 0.72
C SER A 9 4.64 -4.29 0.24
N ARG A 10 4.74 -4.01 -1.06
CA ARG A 10 5.81 -3.15 -1.62
C ARG A 10 5.71 -1.71 -1.14
N GLU A 11 4.51 -1.15 -1.01
CA GLU A 11 4.31 0.20 -0.49
C GLU A 11 4.65 0.30 1.01
N LEU A 12 4.39 -0.77 1.77
CA LEU A 12 4.74 -0.84 3.19
C LEU A 12 6.24 -1.08 3.41
N GLY A 13 6.94 -1.69 2.45
CA GLY A 13 8.33 -2.12 2.60
C GLY A 13 8.46 -3.45 3.35
N VAL A 14 7.43 -4.29 3.27
CA VAL A 14 7.40 -5.60 3.95
C VAL A 14 7.54 -6.70 2.89
N PRO A 15 8.41 -7.71 3.11
CA PRO A 15 8.54 -8.85 2.20
C PRO A 15 7.22 -9.62 2.06
N ALA A 16 6.86 -10.00 0.82
CA ALA A 16 5.67 -10.78 0.56
C ALA A 16 5.90 -11.83 -0.53
N VAL A 17 5.36 -13.03 -0.30
CA VAL A 17 5.30 -14.12 -1.28
C VAL A 17 3.83 -14.38 -1.61
N VAL A 18 3.44 -14.17 -2.87
CA VAL A 18 2.07 -14.39 -3.35
C VAL A 18 1.99 -15.60 -4.27
N GLY A 19 0.84 -16.28 -4.29
CA GLY A 19 0.67 -17.50 -5.09
C GLY A 19 1.26 -18.76 -4.45
N ALA A 20 1.40 -18.78 -3.12
CA ALA A 20 1.83 -19.98 -2.38
C ALA A 20 0.66 -20.97 -2.25
N GLU A 21 0.42 -21.78 -3.30
CA GLU A 21 -0.77 -22.63 -3.47
C GLU A 21 -1.05 -23.57 -2.28
N ASP A 22 -0.02 -24.19 -1.72
CA ASP A 22 -0.16 -25.16 -0.62
C ASP A 22 0.03 -24.55 0.79
N ALA A 23 0.14 -23.23 0.91
CA ALA A 23 0.54 -22.58 2.16
C ALA A 23 -0.40 -22.91 3.32
N THR A 24 -1.72 -22.86 3.08
CA THR A 24 -2.76 -23.13 4.09
C THR A 24 -2.81 -24.59 4.55
N GLN A 25 -2.20 -25.52 3.80
CA GLN A 25 -2.12 -26.94 4.17
C GLN A 25 -0.81 -27.26 4.90
N LYS A 26 0.27 -26.56 4.56
CA LYS A 26 1.62 -26.81 5.09
C LYS A 26 1.92 -26.03 6.36
N LEU A 27 1.41 -24.82 6.49
CA LEU A 27 1.63 -23.93 7.63
C LEU A 27 0.58 -24.17 8.72
N ARG A 28 0.98 -23.98 9.98
CA ARG A 28 0.08 -24.07 11.14
C ARG A 28 0.05 -22.75 11.90
N ASP A 29 -1.08 -22.46 12.53
CA ASP A 29 -1.21 -21.29 13.40
C ASP A 29 -0.15 -21.30 14.51
N GLY A 30 0.54 -20.17 14.69
CA GLY A 30 1.64 -20.02 15.64
C GLY A 30 2.97 -20.61 15.18
N GLU A 31 3.07 -21.18 13.98
CA GLU A 31 4.33 -21.66 13.41
C GLU A 31 5.23 -20.48 12.99
N THR A 32 6.43 -20.43 13.55
CA THR A 32 7.45 -19.46 13.16
C THR A 32 8.07 -19.85 11.82
N VAL A 33 8.07 -18.92 10.86
CA VAL A 33 8.66 -19.08 9.52
C VAL A 33 9.52 -17.87 9.16
N THR A 34 10.42 -18.06 8.21
CA THR A 34 11.22 -17.01 7.57
C THR A 34 10.76 -16.85 6.13
N LEU A 35 10.63 -15.59 5.67
CA LEU A 35 10.19 -15.24 4.32
C LEU A 35 11.31 -14.50 3.58
N ASP A 36 11.61 -14.91 2.34
CA ASP A 36 12.46 -14.19 1.40
C ASP A 36 11.58 -13.74 0.21
N GLY A 37 11.28 -12.45 0.16
CA GLY A 37 10.41 -11.84 -0.85
C GLY A 37 11.04 -11.75 -2.25
N ASP A 38 12.37 -11.79 -2.35
CA ASP A 38 13.09 -11.68 -3.62
C ASP A 38 13.18 -13.05 -4.32
N LYS A 39 13.49 -14.10 -3.55
CA LYS A 39 13.53 -15.48 -4.04
C LYS A 39 12.17 -16.15 -4.06
N GLY A 40 11.19 -15.60 -3.34
CA GLY A 40 9.86 -16.19 -3.19
C GLY A 40 9.84 -17.45 -2.33
N THR A 41 10.77 -17.57 -1.37
CA THR A 41 10.91 -18.78 -0.54
C THR A 41 10.37 -18.59 0.87
N VAL A 42 9.77 -19.65 1.42
CA VAL A 42 9.28 -19.73 2.79
C VAL A 42 9.97 -20.88 3.49
N GLU A 43 10.67 -20.60 4.60
CA GLU A 43 11.43 -21.60 5.35
C GLU A 43 10.92 -21.72 6.79
N LYS A 44 11.06 -22.90 7.39
CA LYS A 44 10.62 -23.16 8.76
C LYS A 44 11.63 -22.65 9.78
N GLY A 45 11.11 -22.05 10.86
CA GLY A 45 11.91 -21.50 11.96
C GLY A 45 12.32 -20.05 11.71
N ALA A 46 12.76 -19.38 12.78
CA ALA A 46 13.39 -18.07 12.68
C ALA A 46 14.85 -18.26 12.26
N LYS A 47 15.18 -17.92 11.01
CA LYS A 47 16.55 -17.58 10.68
C LYS A 47 16.76 -16.14 11.10
N VAL A 48 17.77 -15.94 11.95
CA VAL A 48 18.38 -14.62 12.07
C VAL A 48 19.00 -14.36 10.71
N PRO A 49 18.74 -13.22 10.05
CA PRO A 49 19.45 -12.89 8.82
C PRO A 49 20.94 -13.03 9.13
N GLU A 50 21.65 -13.89 8.40
CA GLU A 50 23.10 -13.76 8.36
C GLU A 50 23.30 -12.35 7.81
N THR A 51 23.79 -11.45 8.66
CA THR A 51 24.29 -10.15 8.21
C THR A 51 25.43 -10.45 7.27
N SER A 52 25.11 -10.69 6.00
CA SER A 52 26.03 -10.39 4.92
C SER A 52 26.35 -8.92 5.07
N ASP A 53 27.62 -8.62 5.35
CA ASP A 53 28.27 -7.32 5.14
C ASP A 53 28.17 -6.92 3.64
N GLU A 54 26.94 -6.82 3.14
CA GLU A 54 26.53 -6.30 1.84
C GLU A 54 25.37 -5.35 2.11
N GLY A 55 25.70 -4.25 2.80
CA GLY A 55 24.86 -3.05 2.91
C GLY A 55 23.75 -3.13 3.94
N ASP A 56 24.02 -2.68 5.16
CA ASP A 56 23.01 -2.05 6.01
C ASP A 56 22.33 -0.91 5.22
N ASP A 57 21.19 -1.20 4.61
CA ASP A 57 20.17 -0.23 4.19
C ASP A 57 18.83 -0.57 4.85
N ASP A 58 18.89 -0.96 6.13
CA ASP A 58 17.75 -1.04 7.07
C ASP A 58 17.61 0.27 7.89
N GLY A 59 18.29 1.33 7.47
CA GLY A 59 17.88 2.70 7.78
C GLY A 59 16.69 3.09 6.92
N PRO A 60 16.03 4.25 7.14
CA PRO A 60 15.28 4.85 6.04
C PRO A 60 16.26 4.88 4.88
N VAL A 61 15.92 4.25 3.73
CA VAL A 61 16.62 4.40 2.45
C VAL A 61 16.98 5.88 2.38
N GLU A 62 18.20 6.22 2.81
CA GLU A 62 18.70 7.55 2.61
C GLU A 62 18.82 7.51 1.12
N ALA A 63 17.93 8.24 0.46
CA ALA A 63 18.05 8.52 -0.94
C ALA A 63 19.44 9.13 -1.05
N HIS A 64 20.44 8.27 -1.30
CA HIS A 64 21.76 8.68 -1.65
C HIS A 64 21.49 9.70 -2.71
N SER A 65 22.10 10.86 -2.54
CA SER A 65 22.04 11.97 -3.50
C SER A 65 22.71 11.50 -4.80
N ALA A 66 22.11 10.50 -5.44
CA ALA A 66 22.24 10.15 -6.82
C ALA A 66 21.59 11.33 -7.49
N VAL A 67 22.44 12.25 -7.92
CA VAL A 67 22.11 13.35 -8.83
C VAL A 67 21.01 12.84 -9.74
N LYS A 68 19.80 13.40 -9.56
CA LYS A 68 18.63 12.97 -10.31
C LYS A 68 19.01 12.97 -11.79
N PRO A 69 18.99 11.82 -12.48
CA PRO A 69 19.40 11.78 -13.87
C PRO A 69 18.51 12.72 -14.67
N MET A 70 19.09 13.50 -15.58
CA MET A 70 18.29 14.32 -16.47
C MET A 70 17.54 13.39 -17.44
N THR A 71 16.24 13.25 -17.21
CA THR A 71 15.34 12.46 -18.06
C THR A 71 14.50 13.40 -18.93
N GLY A 72 14.14 12.96 -20.14
CA GLY A 72 13.15 13.65 -20.97
C GLY A 72 11.70 13.42 -20.52
N THR A 73 11.51 12.55 -19.52
CA THR A 73 10.20 12.12 -19.01
C THR A 73 10.18 12.26 -17.50
N GLU A 74 9.09 12.79 -16.95
CA GLU A 74 8.85 12.88 -15.51
C GLU A 74 8.74 11.47 -14.89
N VAL A 75 9.46 11.23 -13.80
CA VAL A 75 9.38 9.99 -13.01
C VAL A 75 8.54 10.27 -11.77
N LYS A 76 7.32 9.73 -11.74
CA LYS A 76 6.36 9.92 -10.65
C LYS A 76 6.13 8.63 -9.88
N VAL A 77 5.77 8.76 -8.61
CA VAL A 77 5.43 7.63 -7.75
C VAL A 77 3.95 7.27 -7.84
N ASN A 78 3.67 6.03 -7.45
CA ASN A 78 2.34 5.53 -7.14
C ASN A 78 2.23 5.42 -5.62
N VAL A 79 1.16 5.97 -5.05
CA VAL A 79 0.94 6.00 -3.61
C VAL A 79 -0.49 5.51 -3.36
N SER A 80 -0.67 4.55 -2.47
CA SER A 80 -2.01 4.13 -2.03
C SER A 80 -2.24 4.35 -0.54
N ILE A 81 -1.18 4.69 0.21
CA ILE A 81 -1.20 4.81 1.67
C ILE A 81 -0.58 6.17 2.06
N PRO A 82 -1.34 7.08 2.74
CA PRO A 82 -0.83 8.39 3.16
C PRO A 82 0.48 8.33 3.96
N GLU A 83 0.63 7.34 4.82
CA GLU A 83 1.79 7.14 5.69
C GLU A 83 3.09 6.88 4.91
N ALA A 84 2.98 6.40 3.67
CA ALA A 84 4.12 6.19 2.79
C ALA A 84 4.54 7.47 2.03
N ALA A 85 3.79 8.57 2.14
CA ALA A 85 3.99 9.77 1.33
C ALA A 85 5.37 10.42 1.54
N GLU A 86 5.84 10.54 2.79
CA GLU A 86 7.16 11.14 3.08
C GLU A 86 8.31 10.29 2.52
N ARG A 87 8.24 8.97 2.70
CA ARG A 87 9.22 8.04 2.12
C ARG A 87 9.22 8.12 0.60
N ALA A 88 8.05 8.15 -0.02
CA ALA A 88 7.92 8.28 -1.47
C ALA A 88 8.45 9.64 -1.96
N ALA A 89 8.22 10.72 -1.21
CA ALA A 89 8.71 12.06 -1.51
C ALA A 89 10.25 12.13 -1.47
N ALA A 90 10.88 11.43 -0.52
CA ALA A 90 12.32 11.36 -0.33
C ALA A 90 13.07 10.73 -1.52
N THR A 91 12.39 9.94 -2.36
CA THR A 91 12.98 9.34 -3.58
C THR A 91 13.40 10.37 -4.65
N GLY A 92 13.00 11.64 -4.53
CA GLY A 92 13.27 12.67 -5.54
C GLY A 92 12.35 12.61 -6.78
N ALA A 93 11.24 11.86 -6.69
CA ALA A 93 10.23 11.79 -7.73
C ALA A 93 9.64 13.15 -8.11
N ASP A 94 9.21 13.30 -9.36
CA ASP A 94 8.61 14.51 -9.95
C ASP A 94 7.18 14.80 -9.47
N GLY A 95 6.63 13.95 -8.59
CA GLY A 95 5.26 14.05 -8.11
C GLY A 95 4.62 12.68 -7.92
N VAL A 96 3.32 12.68 -7.67
CA VAL A 96 2.48 11.48 -7.58
C VAL A 96 1.69 11.34 -8.88
N GLY A 97 1.96 10.27 -9.61
CA GLY A 97 1.30 9.96 -10.88
C GLY A 97 -0.06 9.29 -10.67
N LEU A 98 -0.24 8.63 -9.53
CA LEU A 98 -1.46 7.97 -9.11
C LEU A 98 -1.48 7.93 -7.57
N LEU A 99 -2.43 8.64 -6.96
CA LEU A 99 -2.85 8.48 -5.58
C LEU A 99 -4.15 7.68 -5.58
N ARG A 100 -4.11 6.48 -5.02
CA ARG A 100 -5.27 5.60 -4.83
C ARG A 100 -5.94 5.93 -3.51
N ILE A 101 -7.23 6.25 -3.53
CA ILE A 101 -7.99 6.60 -2.31
C ILE A 101 -8.72 5.40 -1.71
N GLU A 102 -8.70 4.25 -2.36
CA GLU A 102 -9.40 3.04 -1.92
C GLU A 102 -8.98 2.65 -0.51
N HIS A 103 -7.67 2.66 -0.21
CA HIS A 103 -7.19 2.35 1.14
C HIS A 103 -7.72 3.35 2.20
N MET A 104 -7.88 4.63 1.86
CA MET A 104 -8.46 5.63 2.76
C MET A 104 -9.91 5.30 3.11
N ILE A 105 -10.66 4.72 2.17
CA ILE A 105 -12.06 4.36 2.35
C ILE A 105 -12.16 3.00 3.06
N LEU A 106 -11.44 1.98 2.60
CA LEU A 106 -11.49 0.63 3.15
C LEU A 106 -10.98 0.55 4.60
N SER A 107 -10.02 1.40 4.97
CA SER A 107 -9.50 1.46 6.35
C SER A 107 -10.54 1.97 7.37
N THR A 108 -11.65 2.55 6.93
CA THR A 108 -12.77 2.92 7.82
C THR A 108 -13.60 1.73 8.30
N ASP A 109 -13.38 0.53 7.74
CA ASP A 109 -14.14 -0.70 8.01
C ASP A 109 -15.65 -0.59 7.71
N LYS A 110 -16.06 0.42 6.94
CA LYS A 110 -17.47 0.72 6.61
C LYS A 110 -17.61 1.06 5.13
N THR A 111 -18.74 0.70 4.53
CA THR A 111 -19.09 1.24 3.20
C THR A 111 -19.33 2.75 3.28
N PRO A 112 -19.14 3.51 2.19
CA PRO A 112 -19.37 4.95 2.19
C PRO A 112 -20.76 5.34 2.69
N SER A 113 -21.79 4.62 2.25
CA SER A 113 -23.18 4.83 2.69
C SER A 113 -23.33 4.63 4.20
N ARG A 114 -22.73 3.57 4.75
CA ARG A 114 -22.80 3.27 6.18
C ARG A 114 -22.01 4.28 7.02
N TYR A 115 -20.83 4.68 6.56
CA TYR A 115 -20.04 5.70 7.23
C TYR A 115 -20.82 7.03 7.30
N VAL A 116 -21.45 7.44 6.20
CA VAL A 116 -22.26 8.68 6.14
C VAL A 116 -23.50 8.58 7.04
N GLU A 117 -24.15 7.41 7.14
CA GLU A 117 -25.26 7.20 8.07
C GLU A 117 -24.82 7.34 9.54
N ASP A 118 -23.67 6.77 9.90
CA ASP A 118 -23.17 6.73 11.27
C ASP A 118 -22.56 8.08 11.73
N HIS A 119 -21.83 8.75 10.83
CA HIS A 119 -20.95 9.88 11.18
C HIS A 119 -21.28 11.18 10.43
N GLY A 120 -22.13 11.10 9.41
CA GLY A 120 -22.50 12.22 8.56
C GLY A 120 -21.57 12.44 7.36
N GLU A 121 -22.10 13.11 6.34
CA GLU A 121 -21.40 13.39 5.08
C GLU A 121 -20.10 14.18 5.27
N ARG A 122 -20.10 15.16 6.18
CA ARG A 122 -18.92 15.98 6.46
C ARG A 122 -17.75 15.17 7.00
N ALA A 123 -18.01 14.26 7.93
CA ALA A 123 -16.96 13.41 8.48
C ALA A 123 -16.31 12.55 7.39
N TYR A 124 -17.12 11.98 6.48
CA TYR A 124 -16.61 11.20 5.36
C TYR A 124 -15.75 12.04 4.39
N VAL A 125 -16.18 13.28 4.11
CA VAL A 125 -15.37 14.20 3.29
C VAL A 125 -14.07 14.56 3.99
N ASP A 126 -14.10 14.80 5.30
CA ASP A 126 -12.92 15.15 6.09
C ASP A 126 -11.87 14.02 6.08
N GLU A 127 -12.27 12.75 6.22
CA GLU A 127 -11.36 11.59 6.12
C GLU A 127 -10.59 11.57 4.78
N ILE A 128 -11.30 11.75 3.66
CA ILE A 128 -10.67 11.76 2.33
C ILE A 128 -9.78 12.99 2.18
N VAL A 129 -10.24 14.16 2.65
CA VAL A 129 -9.47 15.41 2.58
C VAL A 129 -8.18 15.30 3.38
N GLU A 130 -8.21 14.73 4.58
CA GLU A 130 -7.03 14.55 5.42
C GLU A 130 -6.00 13.61 4.76
N GLY A 131 -6.45 12.47 4.22
CA GLY A 131 -5.59 11.53 3.51
C GLY A 131 -4.96 12.15 2.26
N VAL A 132 -5.73 12.85 1.43
CA VAL A 132 -5.22 13.53 0.22
C VAL A 132 -4.30 14.70 0.59
N ARG A 133 -4.63 15.47 1.63
CA ARG A 133 -3.82 16.60 2.11
C ARG A 133 -2.45 16.14 2.57
N SER A 134 -2.38 15.07 3.36
CA SER A 134 -1.10 14.50 3.82
C SER A 134 -0.14 14.21 2.66
N VAL A 135 -0.65 13.57 1.60
CA VAL A 135 0.13 13.29 0.38
C VAL A 135 0.49 14.58 -0.37
N ALA A 136 -0.45 15.52 -0.50
CA ALA A 136 -0.22 16.78 -1.20
C ALA A 136 0.85 17.64 -0.51
N GLU A 137 0.86 17.67 0.83
CA GLU A 137 1.84 18.41 1.63
C GLU A 137 3.24 17.80 1.49
N ALA A 138 3.36 16.47 1.55
CA ALA A 138 4.64 15.77 1.35
C ALA A 138 5.25 16.01 -0.05
N PHE A 139 4.41 16.20 -1.07
CA PHE A 139 4.86 16.40 -2.43
C PHE A 139 4.99 17.87 -2.85
N TYR A 140 4.47 18.84 -2.08
CA TYR A 140 4.47 20.25 -2.46
C TYR A 140 5.87 20.76 -2.84
N PRO A 141 6.02 21.50 -3.97
CA PRO A 141 5.00 21.97 -4.92
C PRO A 141 4.75 21.01 -6.11
N ARG A 142 5.21 19.76 -6.04
CA ARG A 142 5.09 18.77 -7.12
C ARG A 142 3.63 18.31 -7.29
N PRO A 143 3.19 17.96 -8.51
CA PRO A 143 1.81 17.56 -8.78
C PRO A 143 1.44 16.23 -8.11
N VAL A 144 0.20 16.14 -7.64
CA VAL A 144 -0.43 14.91 -7.14
C VAL A 144 -1.68 14.62 -7.96
N ARG A 145 -1.74 13.43 -8.57
CA ARG A 145 -2.90 12.98 -9.35
C ARG A 145 -3.70 11.96 -8.56
N VAL A 146 -4.87 12.35 -8.11
CA VAL A 146 -5.78 11.49 -7.33
C VAL A 146 -6.70 10.72 -8.27
N ARG A 147 -6.81 9.41 -8.08
CA ARG A 147 -7.86 8.60 -8.69
C ARG A 147 -8.99 8.49 -7.68
N THR A 148 -10.22 8.69 -8.15
CA THR A 148 -11.41 8.43 -7.35
C THR A 148 -11.55 6.94 -7.06
N LEU A 149 -12.56 6.59 -6.26
CA LEU A 149 -12.83 5.21 -5.88
C LEU A 149 -12.96 4.30 -7.12
N ASP A 150 -12.11 3.28 -7.17
CA ASP A 150 -12.05 2.20 -8.17
C ASP A 150 -11.74 0.89 -7.42
N ALA A 151 -12.63 0.54 -6.49
CA ALA A 151 -12.62 -0.71 -5.73
C ALA A 151 -13.74 -1.63 -6.24
N PRO A 152 -13.47 -2.93 -6.41
CA PRO A 152 -14.49 -3.89 -6.84
C PRO A 152 -15.49 -4.20 -5.70
N SER A 153 -16.68 -4.68 -6.08
CA SER A 153 -17.80 -4.96 -5.15
C SER A 153 -17.45 -5.98 -4.04
N ASP A 154 -16.48 -6.87 -4.29
CA ASP A 154 -15.97 -7.84 -3.31
C ASP A 154 -15.14 -7.22 -2.18
N GLU A 155 -14.48 -6.07 -2.41
CA GLU A 155 -13.80 -5.34 -1.35
C GLU A 155 -14.82 -4.69 -0.40
N PHE A 156 -15.96 -4.20 -0.90
CA PHE A 156 -17.01 -3.62 -0.08
C PHE A 156 -17.83 -4.63 0.72
N ARG A 157 -18.05 -5.84 0.20
CA ARG A 157 -18.77 -6.93 0.92
C ARG A 157 -18.14 -7.31 2.26
N GLN A 158 -16.84 -7.02 2.43
CA GLN A 158 -16.11 -7.33 3.66
C GLN A 158 -16.25 -6.24 4.73
N LEU A 159 -16.81 -5.09 4.38
CA LEU A 159 -17.00 -3.95 5.28
C LEU A 159 -18.39 -3.97 5.94
N GLN A 160 -18.52 -3.24 7.03
CA GLN A 160 -19.82 -3.00 7.66
C GLN A 160 -20.72 -2.19 6.70
N GLY A 161 -21.96 -2.66 6.48
CA GLY A 161 -22.87 -2.04 5.51
C GLY A 161 -22.65 -2.48 4.07
N GLY A 162 -21.86 -3.54 3.84
CA GLY A 162 -21.59 -4.15 2.53
C GLY A 162 -22.44 -5.39 2.22
N GLU A 163 -23.42 -5.71 3.07
CA GLU A 163 -24.23 -6.93 2.95
C GLU A 163 -25.09 -6.97 1.68
N ASP A 164 -25.44 -5.79 1.15
CA ASP A 164 -26.26 -5.61 -0.05
C ASP A 164 -25.43 -5.52 -1.35
N GLU A 165 -24.09 -5.55 -1.25
CA GLU A 165 -23.21 -5.47 -2.43
C GLU A 165 -23.33 -6.74 -3.29
N PRO A 166 -23.45 -6.60 -4.62
CA PRO A 166 -23.71 -7.73 -5.51
C PRO A 166 -22.55 -8.72 -5.54
N SER A 167 -22.88 -10.00 -5.75
CA SER A 167 -21.88 -11.02 -6.08
C SER A 167 -21.63 -11.00 -7.58
N GLU A 168 -20.49 -10.46 -8.00
CA GLU A 168 -20.08 -10.45 -9.40
C GLU A 168 -19.13 -11.62 -9.69
N HIS A 169 -19.43 -12.38 -10.74
CA HIS A 169 -18.52 -13.39 -11.28
C HIS A 169 -17.59 -12.71 -12.29
N ASN A 170 -16.28 -12.73 -12.04
CA ASN A 170 -15.27 -12.39 -13.03
C ASN A 170 -15.01 -13.57 -13.98
#